data_AF-A0A3G6MKF5-F1
#
_entry.id   AF-A0A3G6MKF5-F1
#
_cell.length_a   1.000
_cell.length_b   1.000
_cell.length_c   1.000
_cell.angle_alpha   90.00
_cell.angle_beta   90.00
_cell.angle_gamma   90.00
#
_symmetry.space_group_name_H-M   'P 1'
#
loop_
_entity.id
_entity.type
_entity.pdbx_description
1 polymer ?
#
loop_
_entity_poly.entity_id
_entity_poly.type
_entity_poly.pdbx_seq_one_letter_code
_entity_poly.pdbx_strand_id
1 'polypeptide(L)'
;MKNIILILLMPLYIFSSCKGQDKEEKQKPEVYKAKCEGEYSTGQKTTEREKKWSLTKSDILSIISFSKEIDAQEVHYAYPVIPCNIDVKGFNLKGKKVNLFINGGSHLQITDGSKITILGCDDPKCKKYFLLPKEDMNDEAEIVNDSNYKVKNTYKVDFDNDKISDSIIIKQNTEQQQEFKMEMYKNGNLFFSKLFYCDSMLLDLQVKYGQIFNIKIENKDQYDNVFRKVTIPVLFKNKEFYIEKLFVANFGISAKTGYNEWTTKEISNKTNLENLDIDALESKNNGDYK
;
A
#
# COMPACT_ATOMS: atom_id res chain seq x y z
N MET A 1 -0.10 -79.29 -33.78
CA MET A 1 -1.40 -79.96 -33.96
C MET A 1 -2.20 -79.81 -32.68
N LYS A 2 -3.47 -79.43 -32.83
CA LYS A 2 -4.44 -79.06 -31.79
C LYS A 2 -4.66 -80.19 -30.78
N ASN A 3 -4.76 -79.87 -29.49
CA ASN A 3 -5.50 -80.64 -28.49
C ASN A 3 -6.15 -79.65 -27.50
N ILE A 4 -7.49 -79.56 -27.44
CA ILE A 4 -8.40 -80.21 -26.45
C ILE A 4 -8.24 -79.51 -25.08
N ILE A 5 -9.23 -78.82 -24.46
CA ILE A 5 -10.52 -79.29 -23.94
C ILE A 5 -11.52 -78.13 -23.81
N LEU A 6 -12.78 -78.51 -23.97
CA LEU A 6 -14.02 -77.78 -24.08
C LEU A 6 -14.77 -77.79 -22.72
N ILE A 7 -15.47 -76.69 -22.40
CA ILE A 7 -16.78 -76.61 -21.70
C ILE A 7 -16.92 -76.64 -20.15
N LEU A 8 -17.65 -75.59 -19.70
CA LEU A 8 -18.62 -75.41 -18.58
C LEU A 8 -18.33 -75.97 -17.18
N LEU A 9 -18.47 -75.09 -16.17
CA LEU A 9 -19.62 -75.06 -15.24
C LEU A 9 -19.51 -73.88 -14.23
N MET A 10 -20.56 -73.04 -14.20
CA MET A 10 -20.95 -72.11 -13.10
C MET A 10 -21.09 -72.87 -11.74
N PRO A 11 -21.19 -72.25 -10.53
CA PRO A 11 -21.75 -70.90 -10.24
C PRO A 11 -21.14 -70.10 -9.05
N LEU A 12 -21.62 -68.85 -8.94
CA LEU A 12 -21.92 -68.00 -7.77
C LEU A 12 -21.05 -67.93 -6.49
N TYR A 13 -21.13 -66.71 -5.93
CA TYR A 13 -20.89 -66.25 -4.55
C TYR A 13 -19.49 -65.76 -4.24
N ILE A 14 -19.28 -64.44 -4.32
CA ILE A 14 -18.94 -63.63 -3.13
C ILE A 14 -19.62 -62.25 -3.24
N PHE A 15 -20.51 -61.99 -2.29
CA PHE A 15 -21.05 -60.69 -1.96
C PHE A 15 -19.92 -59.75 -1.49
N SER A 16 -19.88 -58.52 -1.99
CA SER A 16 -19.66 -57.38 -1.09
C SER A 16 -20.09 -56.08 -1.76
N SER A 17 -21.20 -55.58 -1.24
CA SER A 17 -21.59 -54.19 -1.19
C SER A 17 -20.38 -53.26 -1.05
N CYS A 18 -20.00 -52.57 -2.12
CA CYS A 18 -19.31 -51.28 -1.99
C CYS A 18 -20.39 -50.23 -1.76
N LYS A 19 -20.65 -50.06 -0.46
CA LYS A 19 -21.31 -48.94 0.20
C LYS A 19 -20.98 -47.61 -0.49
N GLY A 20 -21.96 -46.72 -0.41
CA GLY A 20 -21.91 -45.37 -0.95
C GLY A 20 -20.56 -44.70 -0.74
N GLN A 21 -20.16 -43.93 -1.73
CA GLN A 21 -19.31 -42.78 -1.50
C GLN A 21 -20.03 -41.89 -0.49
N ASP A 22 -19.74 -42.11 0.79
CA ASP A 22 -19.84 -41.07 1.78
C ASP A 22 -19.07 -39.90 1.16
N LYS A 23 -19.82 -38.88 0.74
CA LYS A 23 -19.25 -37.56 0.50
C LYS A 23 -18.50 -37.27 1.77
N GLU A 24 -17.17 -37.31 1.72
CA GLU A 24 -16.34 -36.75 2.80
C GLU A 24 -16.93 -35.37 3.06
N GLU A 25 -17.62 -35.29 4.19
CA GLU A 25 -18.14 -34.04 4.70
C GLU A 25 -16.88 -33.23 4.94
N LYS A 26 -16.53 -32.36 3.98
CA LYS A 26 -15.35 -31.50 4.06
C LYS A 26 -15.46 -30.79 5.40
N GLN A 27 -14.73 -31.31 6.39
CA GLN A 27 -14.75 -30.77 7.74
C GLN A 27 -14.45 -29.30 7.57
N LYS A 28 -15.39 -28.45 8.02
CA LYS A 28 -15.21 -27.00 7.94
C LYS A 28 -13.85 -26.71 8.56
N PRO A 29 -12.97 -25.97 7.86
CA PRO A 29 -11.61 -25.74 8.35
C PRO A 29 -11.71 -25.16 9.76
N GLU A 30 -10.92 -25.72 10.67
CA GLU A 30 -10.85 -25.20 12.04
C GLU A 30 -10.40 -23.74 11.99
N VAL A 31 -11.21 -22.86 12.58
CA VAL A 31 -10.99 -21.40 12.60
C VAL A 31 -10.78 -20.94 14.03
N TYR A 32 -9.65 -20.29 14.27
CA TYR A 32 -9.29 -19.65 15.53
C TYR A 32 -9.67 -18.18 15.47
N LYS A 33 -10.60 -17.77 16.34
CA LYS A 33 -11.11 -16.39 16.37
C LYS A 33 -10.33 -15.53 17.34
N ALA A 34 -10.10 -14.28 16.96
CA ALA A 34 -9.47 -13.31 17.83
C ALA A 34 -10.39 -12.95 19.01
N LYS A 35 -9.77 -12.75 20.16
CA LYS A 35 -10.33 -12.04 21.30
C LYS A 35 -9.72 -10.64 21.30
N CYS A 36 -10.56 -9.65 21.07
CA CYS A 36 -10.17 -8.25 21.09
C CYS A 36 -10.65 -7.61 22.39
N GLU A 37 -9.77 -7.53 23.39
CA GLU A 37 -10.07 -7.02 24.73
C GLU A 37 -9.20 -5.78 25.01
N GLY A 38 -9.83 -4.63 25.26
CA GLY A 38 -9.15 -3.36 25.55
C GLY A 38 -9.21 -2.34 24.41
N GLU A 39 -8.45 -1.26 24.59
CA GLU A 39 -8.28 -0.16 23.64
C GLU A 39 -6.82 -0.15 23.15
N TYR A 40 -6.58 0.43 21.98
CA TYR A 40 -5.22 0.74 21.55
C TYR A 40 -4.55 1.69 22.57
N SER A 41 -3.22 1.72 22.61
CA SER A 41 -2.45 2.65 23.47
C SER A 41 -2.79 4.13 23.19
N THR A 42 -3.32 4.43 22.01
CA THR A 42 -3.80 5.74 21.57
C THR A 42 -5.20 6.09 22.09
N GLY A 43 -5.88 5.19 22.81
CA GLY A 43 -7.29 5.33 23.22
C GLY A 43 -8.30 5.02 22.11
N GLN A 44 -7.84 4.62 20.91
CA GLN A 44 -8.73 4.20 19.84
C GLN A 44 -9.40 2.85 20.19
N LYS A 45 -10.70 2.74 19.94
CA LYS A 45 -11.46 1.49 20.10
C LYS A 45 -11.27 0.57 18.90
N THR A 46 -11.23 -0.74 19.15
CA THR A 46 -11.23 -1.75 18.09
C THR A 46 -12.51 -1.71 17.27
N THR A 47 -12.35 -1.73 15.95
CA THR A 47 -13.43 -1.74 14.96
C THR A 47 -14.12 -3.12 14.90
N GLU A 48 -15.36 -3.14 14.42
CA GLU A 48 -16.09 -4.40 14.18
C GLU A 48 -15.43 -5.31 13.13
N ARG A 49 -14.58 -4.75 12.27
CA ARG A 49 -13.80 -5.54 11.30
C ARG A 49 -12.65 -6.27 12.00
N GLU A 50 -11.90 -5.59 12.86
CA GLU A 50 -10.78 -6.17 13.61
C GLU A 50 -11.26 -7.25 14.58
N LYS A 51 -12.42 -7.04 15.24
CA LYS A 51 -13.05 -8.05 16.11
C LYS A 51 -13.42 -9.35 15.39
N LYS A 52 -13.52 -9.34 14.06
CA LYS A 52 -13.81 -10.52 13.23
C LYS A 52 -12.54 -11.20 12.72
N TRP A 53 -11.37 -10.70 13.07
CA TRP A 53 -10.10 -11.31 12.70
C TRP A 53 -10.04 -12.76 13.19
N SER A 54 -9.61 -13.64 12.30
CA SER A 54 -9.53 -15.07 12.58
C SER A 54 -8.53 -15.72 11.63
N LEU A 55 -8.00 -16.86 12.05
CA LEU A 55 -7.00 -17.62 11.31
C LEU A 55 -7.43 -19.08 11.19
N THR A 56 -7.18 -19.68 10.04
CA THR A 56 -7.26 -21.13 9.89
C THR A 56 -5.97 -21.79 10.34
N LYS A 57 -6.01 -23.11 10.54
CA LYS A 57 -4.79 -23.90 10.78
C LYS A 57 -3.73 -23.71 9.68
N SER A 58 -4.12 -23.63 8.41
CA SER A 58 -3.16 -23.39 7.31
C SER A 58 -2.55 -21.99 7.36
N ASP A 59 -3.31 -20.99 7.81
CA ASP A 59 -2.80 -19.63 7.96
C ASP A 59 -1.74 -19.59 9.05
N ILE A 60 -2.00 -20.21 10.21
CA ILE A 60 -1.03 -20.31 11.31
C ILE A 60 0.26 -20.99 10.86
N LEU A 61 0.16 -22.11 10.13
CA LEU A 61 1.36 -22.80 9.61
C LEU A 61 2.13 -21.92 8.62
N SER A 62 1.42 -21.16 7.79
CA SER A 62 2.03 -20.23 6.84
C SER A 62 2.76 -19.11 7.58
N ILE A 63 2.11 -18.47 8.57
CA ILE A 63 2.70 -17.45 9.42
C ILE A 63 3.99 -17.98 10.06
N ILE A 64 3.94 -19.14 10.73
CA ILE A 64 5.11 -19.75 11.37
C ILE A 64 6.23 -19.98 10.34
N SER A 65 5.90 -20.39 9.12
CA SER A 65 6.91 -20.61 8.07
C SER A 65 7.55 -19.33 7.52
N PHE A 66 6.85 -18.19 7.63
CA PHE A 66 7.33 -16.88 7.18
C PHE A 66 7.99 -16.07 8.31
N SER A 67 7.75 -16.45 9.56
CA SER A 67 8.26 -15.75 10.73
C SER A 67 9.69 -16.17 11.06
N LYS A 68 10.41 -15.28 11.73
CA LYS A 68 11.74 -15.50 12.27
C LYS A 68 11.72 -15.34 13.79
N GLU A 69 12.64 -16.04 14.46
CA GLU A 69 12.81 -15.87 15.91
C GLU A 69 13.33 -14.46 16.19
N ILE A 70 12.72 -13.81 17.19
CA ILE A 70 13.06 -12.46 17.65
C ILE A 70 13.12 -12.46 19.18
N ASP A 71 13.78 -11.47 19.75
CA ASP A 71 13.80 -11.30 21.20
C ASP A 71 12.66 -10.39 21.72
N ALA A 72 12.52 -10.30 23.04
CA ALA A 72 11.50 -9.47 23.68
C ALA A 72 11.73 -7.97 23.44
N GLN A 73 12.98 -7.56 23.20
CA GLN A 73 13.34 -6.19 22.90
C GLN A 73 12.83 -5.83 21.50
N GLU A 74 13.09 -6.65 20.49
CA GLU A 74 12.57 -6.50 19.13
C GLU A 74 11.03 -6.46 19.10
N VAL A 75 10.34 -7.30 19.87
CA VAL A 75 8.87 -7.19 20.01
C VAL A 75 8.46 -5.80 20.48
N HIS A 76 9.09 -5.31 21.55
CA HIS A 76 8.71 -4.03 22.15
C HIS A 76 8.95 -2.84 21.23
N TYR A 77 9.99 -2.93 20.40
CA TYR A 77 10.46 -1.83 19.56
C TYR A 77 9.88 -1.81 18.14
N ALA A 78 9.63 -2.99 17.57
CA ALA A 78 9.32 -3.13 16.16
C ALA A 78 7.97 -3.81 15.88
N TYR A 79 7.25 -4.30 16.89
CA TYR A 79 5.99 -4.99 16.66
C TYR A 79 4.85 -4.30 17.41
N PRO A 80 3.78 -3.85 16.73
CA PRO A 80 2.63 -3.24 17.39
C PRO A 80 2.02 -4.19 18.41
N VAL A 81 1.81 -3.72 19.63
CA VAL A 81 1.03 -4.48 20.63
C VAL A 81 -0.42 -4.01 20.55
N ILE A 82 -1.26 -4.82 19.90
CA ILE A 82 -2.67 -4.46 19.69
C ILE A 82 -3.60 -5.29 20.59
N PRO A 83 -4.80 -4.79 20.93
CA PRO A 83 -5.72 -5.47 21.86
C PRO A 83 -6.38 -6.74 21.29
N CYS A 84 -5.96 -7.27 20.14
CA CYS A 84 -6.53 -8.44 19.47
C CYS A 84 -5.56 -9.63 19.47
N ASN A 85 -5.93 -10.72 20.14
CA ASN A 85 -5.10 -11.92 20.30
C ASN A 85 -5.84 -13.20 19.91
N ILE A 86 -5.11 -14.19 19.40
CA ILE A 86 -5.59 -15.55 19.17
C ILE A 86 -4.78 -16.52 20.05
N ASP A 87 -5.46 -17.16 21.00
CA ASP A 87 -4.89 -18.19 21.85
C ASP A 87 -5.24 -19.58 21.31
N VAL A 88 -4.23 -20.41 21.04
CA VAL A 88 -4.42 -21.80 20.61
C VAL A 88 -3.71 -22.76 21.56
N LYS A 89 -4.48 -23.60 22.25
CA LYS A 89 -3.93 -24.60 23.17
C LYS A 89 -3.70 -25.94 22.47
N GLY A 90 -2.55 -26.56 22.69
CA GLY A 90 -2.24 -27.90 22.18
C GLY A 90 -2.18 -28.01 20.66
N PHE A 91 -1.82 -26.93 19.96
CA PHE A 91 -1.61 -26.91 18.52
C PHE A 91 -0.54 -27.93 18.11
N ASN A 92 -0.83 -28.75 17.11
CA ASN A 92 0.11 -29.76 16.63
C ASN A 92 1.06 -29.15 15.58
N LEU A 93 2.28 -28.84 16.00
CA LEU A 93 3.36 -28.36 15.16
C LEU A 93 4.39 -29.48 14.94
N LYS A 94 4.47 -30.00 13.71
CA LYS A 94 5.39 -31.09 13.31
C LYS A 94 5.37 -32.31 14.25
N GLY A 95 4.19 -32.70 14.75
CA GLY A 95 4.00 -33.85 15.64
C GLY A 95 4.11 -33.53 17.13
N LYS A 96 4.45 -32.29 17.50
CA LYS A 96 4.54 -31.83 18.88
C LYS A 96 3.37 -30.92 19.24
N LYS A 97 2.77 -31.12 20.42
CA LYS A 97 1.72 -30.22 20.94
C LYS A 97 2.37 -29.01 21.62
N VAL A 98 2.03 -27.82 21.13
CA VAL A 98 2.50 -26.53 21.65
C VAL A 98 1.32 -25.60 21.91
N ASN A 99 1.49 -24.60 22.75
CA ASN A 99 0.52 -23.51 22.87
C ASN A 99 1.00 -22.33 22.03
N LEU A 100 0.08 -21.66 21.34
CA LEU A 100 0.34 -20.47 20.54
C LEU A 100 -0.40 -19.28 21.13
N PHE A 101 0.30 -18.15 21.20
CA PHE A 101 -0.29 -16.83 21.42
C PHE A 101 0.05 -15.97 20.21
N ILE A 102 -0.95 -15.55 19.44
CA ILE A 102 -0.73 -14.77 18.21
C ILE A 102 -1.36 -13.40 18.41
N ASN A 103 -0.56 -12.33 18.34
CA ASN A 103 -1.04 -10.96 18.40
C ASN A 103 -1.30 -10.45 16.98
N GLY A 104 -2.32 -9.62 16.79
CA GLY A 104 -2.63 -9.06 15.47
C GLY A 104 -1.60 -8.06 14.94
N GLY A 105 -0.62 -7.63 15.74
CA GLY A 105 0.53 -6.81 15.33
C GLY A 105 1.74 -7.63 14.88
N SER A 106 1.52 -8.68 14.09
CA SER A 106 2.57 -9.42 13.38
C SER A 106 3.63 -10.14 14.22
N HIS A 107 3.30 -10.50 15.46
CA HIS A 107 4.17 -11.36 16.29
C HIS A 107 3.38 -12.49 16.97
N LEU A 108 4.07 -13.57 17.30
CA LEU A 108 3.49 -14.70 18.03
C LEU A 108 4.49 -15.33 19.01
N GLN A 109 3.98 -16.09 19.97
CA GLN A 109 4.75 -16.88 20.90
C GLN A 109 4.36 -18.35 20.78
N ILE A 110 5.37 -19.21 20.77
CA ILE A 110 5.23 -20.66 20.83
C ILE A 110 5.73 -21.11 22.20
N THR A 111 4.81 -21.67 23.00
CA THR A 111 5.13 -22.21 24.32
C THR A 111 5.11 -23.73 24.30
N ASP A 112 6.24 -24.31 24.66
CA ASP A 112 6.49 -25.75 24.67
C ASP A 112 7.03 -26.15 26.05
N GLY A 113 6.12 -26.52 26.94
CA GLY A 113 6.42 -26.72 28.36
C GLY A 113 6.88 -25.41 29.01
N SER A 114 8.14 -25.36 29.45
CA SER A 114 8.77 -24.16 30.02
C SER A 114 9.48 -23.29 28.99
N LYS A 115 9.70 -23.77 27.75
CA LYS A 115 10.37 -22.99 26.71
C LYS A 115 9.37 -22.08 26.01
N ILE A 116 9.68 -20.80 25.92
CA ILE A 116 8.95 -19.81 25.13
C ILE A 116 9.86 -19.38 23.98
N THR A 117 9.33 -19.45 22.76
CA THR A 117 10.00 -18.94 21.55
C THR A 117 9.12 -17.85 20.98
N ILE A 118 9.70 -16.66 20.75
CA ILE A 118 8.98 -15.52 20.20
C ILE A 118 9.33 -15.42 18.73
N LEU A 119 8.32 -15.30 17.88
CA LEU A 119 8.50 -15.13 16.44
C LEU A 119 7.86 -13.83 15.98
N GLY A 120 8.54 -13.12 15.09
CA GLY A 120 8.02 -11.96 14.38
C GLY A 120 7.89 -12.26 12.89
N CYS A 121 6.82 -11.75 12.26
CA CYS A 121 6.64 -11.88 10.83
C CYS A 121 6.71 -10.53 10.10
N ASP A 122 7.82 -10.30 9.39
CA ASP A 122 8.04 -9.11 8.56
C ASP A 122 8.09 -9.40 7.06
N ASP A 123 7.98 -10.68 6.66
CA ASP A 123 7.84 -11.04 5.24
C ASP A 123 6.58 -10.36 4.65
N PRO A 124 6.64 -9.72 3.47
CA PRO A 124 5.47 -9.13 2.82
C PRO A 124 4.27 -10.07 2.66
N LYS A 125 4.50 -11.39 2.59
CA LYS A 125 3.45 -12.41 2.54
C LYS A 125 2.65 -12.52 3.84
N CYS A 126 3.18 -12.04 4.96
CA CYS A 126 2.49 -12.00 6.24
C CYS A 126 1.42 -10.91 6.35
N LYS A 127 1.51 -9.84 5.54
CA LYS A 127 0.61 -8.68 5.61
C LYS A 127 -0.88 -9.04 5.50
N LYS A 128 -1.22 -10.12 4.78
CA LYS A 128 -2.62 -10.56 4.62
C LYS A 128 -3.19 -11.33 5.83
N TYR A 129 -2.35 -11.77 6.75
CA TYR A 129 -2.76 -12.59 7.90
C TYR A 129 -2.92 -11.79 9.19
N PHE A 130 -2.30 -10.62 9.27
CA PHE A 130 -2.28 -9.77 10.46
C PHE A 130 -3.10 -8.51 10.29
N LEU A 131 -3.40 -7.83 11.40
CA LEU A 131 -4.12 -6.56 11.41
C LEU A 131 -3.18 -5.38 11.20
N LEU A 132 -1.99 -5.43 11.82
CA LEU A 132 -0.92 -4.45 11.61
C LEU A 132 0.40 -5.16 11.30
N PRO A 133 1.22 -4.65 10.36
CA PRO A 133 2.56 -5.17 10.07
C PRO A 133 3.56 -4.86 11.19
N LYS A 134 4.77 -5.40 11.10
CA LYS A 134 5.93 -4.93 11.86
C LYS A 134 6.15 -3.43 11.58
N GLU A 135 6.42 -2.66 12.62
CA GLU A 135 6.90 -1.28 12.54
C GLU A 135 8.40 -1.31 12.20
N ASP A 136 8.78 -0.72 11.07
CA ASP A 136 10.19 -0.53 10.77
C ASP A 136 10.72 0.67 11.55
N MET A 137 11.69 0.42 12.46
CA MET A 137 12.44 1.47 13.17
C MET A 137 13.58 2.08 12.34
N ASN A 138 13.67 1.73 11.06
CA ASN A 138 14.33 2.61 10.11
C ASN A 138 13.32 3.70 9.76
N ASP A 139 13.74 4.96 9.80
CA ASP A 139 13.00 6.09 9.24
C ASP A 139 12.88 5.98 7.69
N GLU A 140 12.37 4.85 7.21
CA GLU A 140 12.21 4.42 5.82
C GLU A 140 10.74 4.05 5.61
N ALA A 141 9.93 5.10 5.43
CA ALA A 141 8.75 5.17 4.57
C ALA A 141 7.93 3.88 4.31
N GLU A 142 7.41 3.22 5.35
CA GLU A 142 6.01 2.82 5.28
C GLU A 142 5.13 4.06 5.48
N ILE A 143 3.98 4.06 4.83
CA ILE A 143 3.03 5.17 4.70
C ILE A 143 2.81 5.80 6.07
N VAL A 144 3.53 6.89 6.34
CA VAL A 144 3.23 7.78 7.44
C VAL A 144 1.77 8.15 7.21
N ASN A 145 0.89 7.67 8.10
CA ASN A 145 -0.23 8.49 8.54
C ASN A 145 0.42 9.72 9.17
N ASP A 146 0.91 10.60 8.30
CA ASP A 146 1.08 11.99 8.61
C ASP A 146 -0.36 12.34 8.95
N SER A 147 -0.69 12.49 10.24
CA SER A 147 -2.08 12.61 10.72
C SER A 147 -2.84 13.70 9.96
N ASN A 148 -2.06 14.60 9.37
CA ASN A 148 -2.48 15.75 8.63
C ASN A 148 -2.56 15.51 7.12
N TYR A 149 -2.23 14.34 6.56
CA TYR A 149 -2.31 14.10 5.10
C TYR A 149 -2.97 12.78 4.73
N LYS A 150 -3.90 12.85 3.78
CA LYS A 150 -4.58 11.71 3.19
C LYS A 150 -4.08 11.45 1.77
N VAL A 151 -3.80 10.18 1.44
CA VAL A 151 -3.49 9.78 0.06
C VAL A 151 -4.68 10.09 -0.86
N LYS A 152 -4.44 10.88 -1.90
CA LYS A 152 -5.43 11.26 -2.91
C LYS A 152 -5.29 10.41 -4.17
N ASN A 153 -4.05 10.27 -4.67
CA ASN A 153 -3.75 9.50 -5.87
C ASN A 153 -2.41 8.78 -5.74
N THR A 154 -2.32 7.62 -6.39
CA THR A 154 -1.07 6.87 -6.57
C THR A 154 -0.91 6.56 -8.05
N TYR A 155 0.25 6.88 -8.58
CA TYR A 155 0.61 6.71 -9.99
C TYR A 155 1.77 5.73 -10.07
N LYS A 156 1.69 4.78 -11.01
CA LYS A 156 2.83 3.92 -11.36
C LYS A 156 3.59 4.58 -12.49
N VAL A 157 4.89 4.72 -12.33
CA VAL A 157 5.79 5.39 -13.27
C VAL A 157 7.04 4.52 -13.42
N ASP A 158 7.75 4.66 -14.53
CA ASP A 158 9.06 4.06 -14.72
C ASP A 158 10.03 5.21 -15.00
N PHE A 159 10.87 5.56 -14.02
CA PHE A 159 11.77 6.71 -14.18
C PHE A 159 12.95 6.41 -15.10
N ASP A 160 13.40 5.14 -15.16
CA ASP A 160 14.62 4.74 -15.88
C ASP A 160 14.37 3.86 -17.12
N ASN A 161 13.12 3.50 -17.43
CA ASN A 161 12.75 2.47 -18.40
C ASN A 161 13.26 1.06 -18.03
N ASP A 162 13.46 0.80 -16.74
CA ASP A 162 14.02 -0.44 -16.22
C ASP A 162 12.93 -1.48 -15.88
N LYS A 163 11.66 -1.20 -16.20
CA LYS A 163 10.47 -2.05 -15.94
C LYS A 163 10.20 -2.32 -14.46
N ILE A 164 10.84 -1.56 -13.56
CA ILE A 164 10.52 -1.56 -12.13
C ILE A 164 9.40 -0.54 -11.91
N SER A 165 8.36 -0.89 -11.16
CA SER A 165 7.23 0.03 -10.94
C SER A 165 7.59 1.01 -9.83
N ASP A 166 8.25 2.09 -10.20
CA ASP A 166 8.35 3.28 -9.37
C ASP A 166 6.94 3.86 -9.16
N SER A 167 6.80 4.71 -8.15
CA SER A 167 5.51 5.31 -7.86
C SER A 167 5.59 6.76 -7.49
N ILE A 168 4.53 7.50 -7.82
CA ILE A 168 4.32 8.86 -7.35
C ILE A 168 3.03 8.86 -6.53
N ILE A 169 3.09 9.39 -5.32
CA ILE A 169 1.97 9.51 -4.41
C ILE A 169 1.67 10.99 -4.21
N ILE A 170 0.43 11.37 -4.45
CA ILE A 170 -0.10 12.69 -4.11
C ILE A 170 -0.94 12.53 -2.84
N LYS A 171 -0.54 13.25 -1.79
CA LYS A 171 -1.25 13.35 -0.52
C LYS A 171 -1.81 14.77 -0.38
N GLN A 172 -2.97 14.91 0.23
CA GLN A 172 -3.62 16.19 0.50
C GLN A 172 -3.74 16.39 2.00
N ASN A 173 -3.41 17.60 2.48
CA ASN A 173 -3.51 17.90 3.89
C ASN A 173 -4.99 17.92 4.33
N THR A 174 -5.30 17.27 5.45
CA THR A 174 -6.66 17.10 6.00
C THR A 174 -7.17 18.37 6.69
N GLU A 175 -6.27 19.17 7.26
CA GLU A 175 -6.58 20.45 7.90
C GLU A 175 -6.51 21.61 6.90
N GLN A 176 -5.48 21.61 6.05
CA GLN A 176 -5.24 22.61 5.03
C GLN A 176 -5.52 22.03 3.64
N GLN A 177 -6.78 22.02 3.21
CA GLN A 177 -7.19 21.39 1.95
C GLN A 177 -6.46 21.92 0.70
N GLN A 178 -5.78 23.08 0.79
CA GLN A 178 -4.98 23.66 -0.29
C GLN A 178 -3.52 23.21 -0.29
N GLU A 179 -3.08 22.37 0.65
CA GLU A 179 -1.71 21.88 0.72
C GLU A 179 -1.64 20.42 0.23
N PHE A 180 -0.77 20.20 -0.76
CA PHE A 180 -0.55 18.91 -1.40
C PHE A 180 0.91 18.52 -1.24
N LYS A 181 1.14 17.27 -0.82
CA LYS A 181 2.48 16.68 -0.75
C LYS A 181 2.64 15.65 -1.86
N MET A 182 3.65 15.85 -2.69
CA MET A 182 4.04 14.91 -3.74
C MET A 182 5.29 14.15 -3.29
N GLU A 183 5.18 12.84 -3.24
CA GLU A 183 6.29 11.93 -2.90
C GLU A 183 6.54 11.00 -4.08
N MET A 184 7.79 10.84 -4.49
CA MET A 184 8.19 9.89 -5.52
C MET A 184 9.07 8.81 -4.90
N TYR A 185 8.77 7.57 -5.24
CA TYR A 185 9.42 6.38 -4.73
C TYR A 185 10.08 5.62 -5.86
N LYS A 186 11.38 5.35 -5.69
CA LYS A 186 12.17 4.56 -6.62
C LYS A 186 12.54 3.24 -5.97
N ASN A 187 12.15 2.12 -6.57
CA ASN A 187 12.32 0.78 -5.98
C ASN A 187 11.78 0.68 -4.54
N GLY A 188 10.71 1.41 -4.22
CA GLY A 188 10.12 1.48 -2.87
C GLY A 188 10.76 2.49 -1.92
N ASN A 189 11.90 3.09 -2.27
CA ASN A 189 12.56 4.10 -1.43
C ASN A 189 12.12 5.51 -1.81
N LEU A 190 11.84 6.35 -0.80
CA LEU A 190 11.52 7.76 -1.03
C LEU A 190 12.71 8.44 -1.71
N PHE A 191 12.48 8.93 -2.92
CA PHE A 191 13.50 9.54 -3.77
C PHE A 191 13.29 11.06 -3.91
N PHE A 192 12.05 11.54 -3.75
CA PHE A 192 11.72 12.95 -3.84
C PHE A 192 10.48 13.26 -2.99
N SER A 193 10.46 14.45 -2.35
CA SER A 193 9.29 14.97 -1.63
C SER A 193 9.20 16.48 -1.80
N LYS A 194 8.01 17.00 -2.14
CA LYS A 194 7.77 18.44 -2.25
C LYS A 194 6.32 18.81 -1.95
N LEU A 195 6.15 19.98 -1.34
CA LEU A 195 4.85 20.60 -1.08
C LEU A 195 4.42 21.52 -2.22
N PHE A 196 3.12 21.52 -2.50
CA PHE A 196 2.42 22.37 -3.45
C PHE A 196 1.21 23.00 -2.77
N TYR A 197 1.00 24.30 -3.02
CA TYR A 197 -0.13 25.04 -2.47
C TYR A 197 -1.11 25.39 -3.60
N CYS A 198 -2.24 24.71 -3.65
CA CYS A 198 -3.26 24.84 -4.69
C CYS A 198 -4.58 24.17 -4.30
N ASP A 199 -5.67 24.46 -5.01
CA ASP A 199 -6.97 23.83 -4.74
C ASP A 199 -7.10 22.41 -5.34
N SER A 200 -6.36 22.14 -6.42
CA SER A 200 -6.33 20.82 -7.07
C SER A 200 -4.96 20.53 -7.67
N MET A 201 -4.51 19.28 -7.52
CA MET A 201 -3.27 18.77 -8.09
C MET A 201 -3.52 17.37 -8.67
N LEU A 202 -3.05 17.15 -9.89
CA LEU A 202 -3.11 15.88 -10.62
C LEU A 202 -1.84 15.66 -11.42
N LEU A 203 -1.51 14.40 -11.69
CA LEU A 203 -0.46 14.05 -12.64
C LEU A 203 -1.06 13.52 -13.93
N ASP A 204 -0.48 13.97 -15.04
CA ASP A 204 -0.76 13.46 -16.38
C ASP A 204 0.46 12.67 -16.88
N LEU A 205 0.27 11.36 -17.00
CA LEU A 205 1.30 10.43 -17.49
C LEU A 205 1.26 10.27 -19.01
N GLN A 206 0.26 10.83 -19.70
CA GLN A 206 0.17 10.79 -21.17
C GLN A 206 1.01 11.92 -21.77
N VAL A 207 2.32 11.76 -21.69
CA VAL A 207 3.30 12.77 -22.08
C VAL A 207 3.79 12.61 -23.51
N LYS A 208 4.26 13.71 -24.10
CA LYS A 208 4.82 13.79 -25.45
C LYS A 208 6.06 14.68 -25.41
N TYR A 209 7.14 14.28 -26.08
CA TYR A 209 8.41 15.03 -26.13
C TYR A 209 9.33 14.83 -24.91
N GLY A 210 9.44 13.59 -24.40
CA GLY A 210 10.52 13.18 -23.50
C GLY A 210 10.37 13.56 -22.03
N GLN A 211 9.21 14.10 -21.63
CA GLN A 211 8.87 14.20 -20.20
C GLN A 211 8.53 12.82 -19.66
N ILE A 212 8.57 12.68 -18.34
CA ILE A 212 8.07 11.48 -17.67
C ILE A 212 6.62 11.68 -17.22
N PHE A 213 6.27 12.87 -16.76
CA PHE A 213 4.90 13.25 -16.42
C PHE A 213 4.73 14.77 -16.50
N ASN A 214 3.48 15.23 -16.54
CA ASN A 214 3.14 16.63 -16.31
C ASN A 214 2.43 16.77 -14.96
N ILE A 215 2.83 17.75 -14.16
CA ILE A 215 2.05 18.18 -12.99
C ILE A 215 1.01 19.19 -13.47
N LYS A 216 -0.26 18.96 -13.12
CA LYS A 216 -1.37 19.87 -13.39
C LYS A 216 -1.91 20.40 -12.07
N ILE A 217 -1.87 21.72 -11.94
CA ILE A 217 -2.31 22.45 -10.76
C ILE A 217 -3.47 23.37 -11.17
N GLU A 218 -4.50 23.47 -10.34
CA GLU A 218 -5.59 24.42 -10.52
C GLU A 218 -5.83 25.21 -9.23
N ASN A 219 -6.13 26.51 -9.38
CA ASN A 219 -6.61 27.36 -8.30
C ASN A 219 -8.03 27.85 -8.59
N LYS A 220 -8.81 27.98 -7.53
CA LYS A 220 -10.22 28.34 -7.56
C LYS A 220 -10.50 29.64 -6.83
N ASP A 221 -11.49 30.37 -7.32
CA ASP A 221 -11.98 31.57 -6.66
C ASP A 221 -12.91 31.22 -5.48
N GLN A 222 -13.42 32.24 -4.80
CA GLN A 222 -14.36 32.08 -3.69
C GLN A 222 -15.70 31.40 -4.07
N TYR A 223 -15.98 31.23 -5.37
CA TYR A 223 -17.18 30.58 -5.89
C TYR A 223 -16.87 29.18 -6.47
N ASP A 224 -15.70 28.62 -6.17
CA ASP A 224 -15.22 27.31 -6.64
C ASP A 224 -14.97 27.27 -8.16
N ASN A 225 -14.91 28.42 -8.85
CA ASN A 225 -14.56 28.47 -10.27
C ASN A 225 -13.04 28.44 -10.45
N VAL A 226 -12.56 27.58 -11.34
CA VAL A 226 -11.13 27.53 -11.67
C VAL A 226 -10.74 28.80 -12.44
N PHE A 227 -9.87 29.61 -11.84
CA PHE A 227 -9.38 30.85 -12.45
C PHE A 227 -7.92 30.77 -12.88
N ARG A 228 -7.14 29.80 -12.37
CA ARG A 228 -5.74 29.60 -12.76
C ARG A 228 -5.44 28.13 -12.93
N LYS A 229 -4.68 27.82 -13.98
CA LYS A 229 -4.17 26.48 -14.29
C LYS A 229 -2.69 26.55 -14.58
N VAL A 230 -1.91 25.66 -13.97
CA VAL A 230 -0.47 25.55 -14.22
C VAL A 230 -0.17 24.13 -14.68
N THR A 231 0.51 24.01 -15.82
CA THR A 231 1.04 22.73 -16.31
C THR A 231 2.56 22.78 -16.27
N ILE A 232 3.16 21.84 -15.53
CA ILE A 232 4.60 21.72 -15.34
C ILE A 232 5.04 20.40 -15.96
N PRO A 233 5.61 20.41 -17.18
CA PRO A 233 6.23 19.25 -17.77
C PRO A 233 7.53 18.90 -17.03
N VAL A 234 7.59 17.69 -16.48
CA VAL A 234 8.73 17.23 -15.69
C VAL A 234 9.54 16.22 -16.49
N LEU A 235 10.81 16.54 -16.69
CA LEU A 235 11.76 15.67 -17.33
C LEU A 235 12.67 15.01 -16.28
N PHE A 236 13.22 13.85 -16.61
CA PHE A 236 14.16 13.15 -15.75
C PHE A 236 15.46 12.85 -16.51
N LYS A 237 16.60 13.28 -15.97
CA LYS A 237 17.91 13.16 -16.62
C LYS A 237 18.96 13.23 -15.54
N ASN A 238 20.02 12.42 -15.68
CA ASN A 238 21.12 12.36 -14.72
C ASN A 238 20.63 12.10 -13.28
N LYS A 239 19.57 11.31 -13.12
CA LYS A 239 18.94 11.02 -11.82
C LYS A 239 18.37 12.27 -11.12
N GLU A 240 17.98 13.30 -11.86
CA GLU A 240 17.33 14.49 -11.30
C GLU A 240 16.08 14.86 -12.11
N PHE A 241 15.09 15.44 -11.43
CA PHE A 241 13.88 15.98 -12.05
C PHE A 241 14.08 17.46 -12.39
N TYR A 242 13.87 17.81 -13.66
CA TYR A 242 14.04 19.17 -14.14
C TYR A 242 12.83 19.67 -14.91
N ILE A 243 12.67 20.98 -14.88
CA ILE A 243 11.64 21.73 -15.57
C ILE A 243 12.38 22.70 -16.47
N GLU A 244 12.10 22.69 -17.76
CA GLU A 244 12.65 23.67 -18.70
C GLU A 244 11.71 24.86 -18.88
N LYS A 245 10.41 24.57 -18.81
CA LYS A 245 9.35 25.55 -18.94
C LYS A 245 8.10 25.12 -18.21
N LEU A 246 7.22 26.05 -17.90
CA LEU A 246 5.88 25.80 -17.40
C LEU A 246 4.86 26.66 -18.15
N PHE A 247 3.61 26.22 -18.14
CA PHE A 247 2.52 26.90 -18.82
C PHE A 247 1.50 27.36 -17.79
N VAL A 248 1.21 28.66 -17.76
CA VAL A 248 0.22 29.25 -16.87
C VAL A 248 -0.95 29.74 -17.71
N ALA A 249 -2.16 29.36 -17.35
CA ALA A 249 -3.39 29.89 -17.91
C ALA A 249 -4.16 30.61 -16.81
N ASN A 250 -4.50 31.88 -17.02
CA ASN A 250 -5.30 32.69 -16.10
C ASN A 250 -6.61 33.10 -16.79
N PHE A 251 -7.72 32.91 -16.11
CA PHE A 251 -9.04 33.36 -16.54
C PHE A 251 -9.33 34.73 -15.96
N GLY A 252 -9.71 35.67 -16.82
CA GLY A 252 -10.04 37.02 -16.40
C GLY A 252 -10.48 37.89 -17.55
N ILE A 253 -10.72 39.17 -17.26
CA ILE A 253 -11.09 40.16 -18.26
C ILE A 253 -9.84 40.53 -19.05
N SER A 254 -9.88 40.30 -20.36
CA SER A 254 -8.81 40.71 -21.25
C SER A 254 -8.82 42.20 -21.47
N ALA A 255 -7.66 42.85 -21.27
CA ALA A 255 -7.48 44.25 -21.60
C ALA A 255 -7.65 44.55 -23.11
N LYS A 256 -7.53 43.52 -23.98
CA LYS A 256 -7.68 43.67 -25.43
C LYS A 256 -9.13 43.59 -25.88
N THR A 257 -9.90 42.64 -25.33
CA THR A 257 -11.24 42.32 -25.82
C THR A 257 -12.34 42.81 -24.88
N GLY A 258 -12.03 43.07 -23.60
CA GLY A 258 -12.99 43.44 -22.57
C GLY A 258 -13.88 42.29 -22.11
N TYR A 259 -13.67 41.07 -22.64
CA TYR A 259 -14.44 39.87 -22.30
C TYR A 259 -13.64 38.94 -21.37
N ASN A 260 -14.36 38.05 -20.68
CA ASN A 260 -13.75 36.98 -19.90
C ASN A 260 -13.16 35.92 -20.85
N GLU A 261 -11.84 35.76 -20.79
CA GLU A 261 -11.12 34.77 -21.60
C GLU A 261 -9.95 34.16 -20.84
N TRP A 262 -9.47 33.01 -21.32
CA TRP A 262 -8.25 32.40 -20.83
C TRP A 262 -7.04 33.02 -21.52
N THR A 263 -6.14 33.58 -20.72
CA THR A 263 -4.84 34.07 -21.19
C THR A 263 -3.77 33.05 -20.81
N THR A 264 -2.94 32.65 -21.77
CA THR A 264 -1.88 31.67 -21.57
C THR A 264 -0.51 32.32 -21.67
N LYS A 265 0.41 31.92 -20.80
CA LYS A 265 1.80 32.36 -20.77
C LYS A 265 2.71 31.13 -20.66
N GLU A 266 3.71 31.05 -21.52
CA GLU A 266 4.83 30.13 -21.36
C GLU A 266 5.92 30.83 -20.54
N ILE A 267 6.42 30.16 -19.52
CA ILE A 267 7.54 30.63 -18.71
C ILE A 267 8.68 29.64 -18.89
N SER A 268 9.67 30.03 -19.70
CA SER A 268 10.88 29.25 -19.95
C SER A 268 11.96 29.61 -18.93
N ASN A 269 11.98 28.90 -17.81
CA ASN A 269 13.05 29.01 -16.82
C ASN A 269 13.46 27.62 -16.35
N LYS A 270 14.72 27.28 -16.61
CA LYS A 270 15.26 25.97 -16.24
C LYS A 270 15.51 25.90 -14.74
N THR A 271 14.84 24.98 -14.07
CA THR A 271 15.03 24.73 -12.64
C THR A 271 14.89 23.25 -12.31
N ASN A 272 15.44 22.83 -11.18
CA ASN A 272 15.14 21.52 -10.61
C ASN A 272 13.73 21.56 -9.99
N LEU A 273 12.98 20.47 -10.09
CA LEU A 273 11.65 20.36 -9.49
C LEU A 273 11.68 20.63 -7.97
N GLU A 274 12.75 20.23 -7.27
CA GLU A 274 12.94 20.49 -5.85
C GLU A 274 12.93 21.99 -5.54
N ASN A 275 13.57 22.78 -6.39
CA ASN A 275 13.71 24.23 -6.28
C ASN A 275 12.59 25.01 -6.98
N LEU A 276 11.55 24.34 -7.48
CA LEU A 276 10.44 25.02 -8.13
C LEU A 276 9.68 25.87 -7.12
N ASP A 277 9.60 27.17 -7.39
CA ASP A 277 8.71 28.12 -6.75
C ASP A 277 7.90 28.79 -7.86
N ILE A 278 6.62 28.45 -7.95
CA ILE A 278 5.75 28.88 -9.05
C ILE A 278 5.55 30.41 -9.01
N ASP A 279 5.43 30.99 -7.83
CA ASP A 279 5.12 32.41 -7.66
C ASP A 279 6.37 33.28 -7.88
N ALA A 280 7.54 32.79 -7.46
CA ALA A 280 8.82 33.44 -7.79
C ALA A 280 9.14 33.43 -9.29
N LEU A 281 8.72 32.39 -10.01
CA LEU A 281 8.92 32.30 -11.47
C LEU A 281 8.03 33.27 -12.26
N GLU A 282 6.85 33.59 -11.76
CA GLU A 282 5.96 34.57 -12.39
C GLU A 282 6.42 36.00 -12.13
N SER A 283 6.81 36.32 -10.90
CA SER A 283 7.25 37.68 -10.53
C SER A 283 8.49 38.13 -11.32
N LYS A 284 9.46 37.24 -11.54
CA LYS A 284 10.65 37.53 -12.37
C LYS A 284 10.32 37.82 -13.83
N ASN A 285 9.23 37.28 -14.36
CA ASN A 285 8.80 37.47 -15.75
C ASN A 285 7.71 38.56 -15.91
N ASN A 286 7.34 39.23 -14.82
CA ASN A 286 6.50 40.43 -14.85
C ASN A 286 7.33 41.72 -14.65
N GLY A 287 8.67 41.60 -14.59
CA GLY A 287 9.62 42.71 -14.44
C GLY A 287 9.91 43.53 -15.70
N ASP A 288 9.31 43.20 -16.85
CA ASP A 288 9.54 43.90 -18.13
C ASP A 288 8.40 44.85 -18.54
N TYR A 289 7.62 45.35 -17.57
CA TYR A 289 6.81 46.55 -17.75
C TYR A 289 7.25 47.62 -16.75
N LYS A 290 8.25 48.40 -17.17
CA LYS A 290 8.41 49.80 -16.75
C LYS A 290 7.86 50.70 -17.84
#